data_AF-A0AAE6JK37-F1
#
_entry.id   AF-A0AAE6JK37-F1
#
_cell.length_a   1.000
_cell.length_b   1.000
_cell.length_c   1.000
_cell.angle_alpha   90.00
_cell.angle_beta   90.00
_cell.angle_gamma   90.00
#
_symmetry.space_group_name_H-M   'P 1'
#
loop_
_entity.id
_entity.type
_entity.pdbx_description
1 polymer ?
#
loop_
_entity_poly.entity_id
_entity_poly.type
_entity_poly.pdbx_seq_one_letter_code
_entity_poly.pdbx_strand_id
1 'polypeptide(L)'
;MFSGFPSLHPLIIHFPIVLILMAFAFQVIIVAKPQWHQIRWATLAIMAAAFLSALAASTLFHADPADNTPKAAMAIFAAHEKYAKYTLWLSGITLLLKAIGVFAKFYSRSYNAVVLVSATLAAICLSIAGHHGARLTHIAGVGPMGRYLMKEDDMGKEHAKSGKQDSLMKMDSTMK
;
A
#
# COMPACT_ATOMS: atom_id res chain seq x y z
N MET A 1 17.14 7.17 -17.67
CA MET A 1 15.79 7.78 -17.60
C MET A 1 15.33 8.09 -16.16
N PHE A 2 15.82 7.40 -15.13
CA PHE A 2 15.39 7.62 -13.73
C PHE A 2 16.34 8.47 -12.87
N SER A 3 17.42 9.01 -13.43
CA SER A 3 18.47 9.76 -12.72
C SER A 3 18.05 11.13 -12.16
N GLY A 4 16.83 11.60 -12.45
CA GLY A 4 16.27 12.85 -11.93
C GLY A 4 15.32 12.70 -10.73
N PHE A 5 15.02 11.47 -10.31
CA PHE A 5 14.13 11.21 -9.18
C PHE A 5 14.94 10.70 -7.97
N PRO A 6 14.93 11.43 -6.84
CA PRO A 6 15.60 10.98 -5.61
C PRO A 6 15.04 9.65 -5.06
N SER A 7 13.83 9.28 -5.45
CA SER A 7 13.26 7.94 -5.23
C SER A 7 12.21 7.63 -6.31
N LEU A 8 12.14 6.35 -6.73
CA LEU A 8 11.05 5.86 -7.60
C LEU A 8 9.71 5.75 -6.86
N HIS A 9 9.77 5.90 -5.53
CA HIS A 9 8.68 5.74 -4.59
C HIS A 9 7.39 6.44 -5.08
N PRO A 10 7.34 7.77 -5.36
CA PRO A 10 6.09 8.45 -5.68
C PRO A 10 5.40 7.90 -6.95
N LEU A 11 6.17 7.46 -7.95
CA LEU A 11 5.62 7.03 -9.24
C LEU A 11 4.89 5.69 -9.12
N ILE A 12 5.40 4.78 -8.28
CA ILE A 12 4.84 3.44 -8.10
C ILE A 12 3.77 3.44 -7.00
N ILE A 13 3.93 4.25 -5.95
CA ILE A 13 3.00 4.29 -4.79
C ILE A 13 1.72 5.10 -5.03
N HIS A 14 1.62 5.92 -6.08
CA HIS A 14 0.35 6.56 -6.48
C HIS A 14 -0.54 5.65 -7.34
N PHE A 15 0.03 4.61 -7.95
CA PHE A 15 -0.71 3.67 -8.79
C PHE A 15 -1.80 2.90 -8.01
N PRO A 16 -1.56 2.42 -6.77
CA PRO A 16 -2.61 1.85 -5.92
C PRO A 16 -3.78 2.80 -5.67
N ILE A 17 -3.50 4.11 -5.47
CA ILE A 17 -4.53 5.09 -5.15
C ILE A 17 -5.59 5.13 -6.25
N VAL A 18 -5.14 5.29 -7.50
CA VAL A 18 -6.03 5.36 -8.66
C VAL A 18 -6.77 4.04 -8.84
N LEU A 19 -6.08 2.90 -8.74
CA LEU A 19 -6.69 1.60 -9.00
C LEU A 19 -7.72 1.19 -7.94
N ILE A 20 -7.48 1.47 -6.66
CA ILE A 20 -8.45 1.18 -5.59
C ILE A 20 -9.71 2.04 -5.75
N LEU A 21 -9.57 3.34 -6.04
CA LEU A 21 -10.71 4.22 -6.28
C LEU A 21 -11.47 3.82 -7.55
N MET A 22 -10.75 3.43 -8.60
CA MET A 22 -11.35 2.89 -9.84
C MET A 22 -12.10 1.57 -9.58
N ALA A 23 -11.51 0.67 -8.78
CA ALA A 23 -12.15 -0.59 -8.38
C ALA A 23 -13.46 -0.34 -7.62
N PHE A 24 -13.45 0.63 -6.69
CA PHE A 24 -14.64 1.07 -5.97
C PHE A 24 -15.71 1.60 -6.95
N ALA A 25 -15.36 2.53 -7.85
CA ALA A 25 -16.30 3.08 -8.83
C ALA A 25 -16.91 1.99 -9.73
N PHE A 26 -16.10 1.04 -10.20
CA PHE A 26 -16.57 -0.07 -11.03
C PHE A 26 -17.47 -1.01 -10.23
N GLN A 27 -17.17 -1.26 -8.96
CA GLN A 27 -18.02 -2.08 -8.10
C GLN A 27 -19.37 -1.38 -7.81
N VAL A 28 -19.40 -0.05 -7.69
CA VAL A 28 -20.66 0.73 -7.65
C VAL A 28 -21.47 0.50 -8.92
N ILE A 29 -20.84 0.58 -10.10
CA ILE A 29 -21.50 0.32 -11.38
C ILE A 29 -22.08 -1.09 -11.41
N ILE A 30 -21.38 -2.11 -10.92
CA ILE A 30 -21.90 -3.49 -10.87
C ILE A 30 -23.16 -3.61 -10.02
N VAL A 31 -23.21 -2.95 -8.86
CA VAL A 31 -24.38 -2.96 -7.99
C VAL A 31 -25.56 -2.17 -8.61
N ALA A 32 -25.26 -1.07 -9.30
CA ALA A 32 -26.26 -0.22 -9.95
C ALA A 32 -26.77 -0.77 -11.29
N LYS A 33 -25.94 -1.51 -12.02
CA LYS A 33 -26.14 -1.99 -13.39
C LYS A 33 -25.74 -3.47 -13.52
N PRO A 34 -26.43 -4.40 -12.81
CA PRO A 34 -26.04 -5.82 -12.71
C PRO A 34 -26.01 -6.57 -14.06
N GLN A 35 -26.74 -6.09 -15.06
CA GLN A 35 -26.80 -6.63 -16.43
C GLN A 35 -25.52 -6.41 -17.26
N TRP A 36 -24.61 -5.52 -16.83
CA TRP A 36 -23.34 -5.27 -17.52
C TRP A 36 -22.29 -6.34 -17.15
N HIS A 37 -22.44 -7.55 -17.69
CA HIS A 37 -21.59 -8.69 -17.32
C HIS A 37 -20.10 -8.51 -17.67
N GLN A 38 -19.77 -7.76 -18.73
CA GLN A 38 -18.38 -7.54 -19.18
C GLN A 38 -17.53 -6.81 -18.13
N ILE A 39 -18.13 -5.88 -17.39
CA ILE A 39 -17.41 -5.08 -16.40
C ILE A 39 -16.91 -5.93 -15.22
N ARG A 40 -17.49 -7.11 -14.98
CA ARG A 40 -17.14 -7.97 -13.83
C ARG A 40 -15.69 -8.45 -13.87
N TRP A 41 -15.23 -8.87 -15.05
CA TRP A 41 -13.84 -9.29 -15.27
C TRP A 41 -12.88 -8.10 -15.24
N ALA A 42 -13.30 -6.96 -15.81
CA ALA A 42 -12.53 -5.73 -15.73
C ALA A 42 -12.35 -5.28 -14.27
N THR A 43 -13.42 -5.28 -13.46
CA THR A 43 -13.36 -4.97 -12.02
C THR A 43 -12.42 -5.92 -11.28
N LEU A 44 -12.49 -7.23 -11.56
CA LEU A 44 -11.59 -8.21 -10.94
C LEU A 44 -10.12 -7.92 -11.30
N ALA A 45 -9.84 -7.66 -12.58
CA ALA A 45 -8.49 -7.34 -13.03
C ALA A 45 -7.95 -6.04 -12.38
N ILE A 46 -8.79 -4.99 -12.29
CA ILE A 46 -8.44 -3.74 -11.62
C ILE A 46 -8.19 -3.97 -10.13
N MET A 47 -9.03 -4.76 -9.44
CA MET A 47 -8.82 -5.11 -8.03
C MET A 47 -7.53 -5.91 -7.82
N ALA A 48 -7.20 -6.81 -8.74
CA ALA A 48 -5.95 -7.57 -8.69
C ALA A 48 -4.73 -6.65 -8.85
N ALA A 49 -4.75 -5.78 -9.87
CA ALA A 49 -3.71 -4.78 -10.08
C ALA A 49 -3.58 -3.81 -8.88
N ALA A 50 -4.72 -3.40 -8.31
CA ALA A 50 -4.76 -2.54 -7.12
C ALA A 50 -4.06 -3.19 -5.93
N PHE A 51 -4.40 -4.45 -5.63
CA PHE A 51 -3.78 -5.19 -4.53
C PHE A 51 -2.30 -5.45 -4.77
N LEU A 52 -1.91 -5.90 -5.98
CA LEU A 52 -0.50 -6.18 -6.31
C LEU A 52 0.36 -4.92 -6.24
N SER A 53 -0.16 -3.79 -6.73
CA SER A 53 0.55 -2.51 -6.62
C SER A 53 0.65 -2.04 -5.18
N ALA A 54 -0.42 -2.19 -4.37
CA ALA A 54 -0.37 -1.88 -2.93
C ALA A 54 0.64 -2.76 -2.19
N LEU A 55 0.70 -4.05 -2.53
CA LEU A 55 1.66 -4.98 -1.96
C LEU A 55 3.10 -4.59 -2.32
N ALA A 56 3.35 -4.26 -3.59
CA ALA A 56 4.66 -3.78 -4.04
C ALA A 56 5.06 -2.47 -3.33
N ALA A 57 4.13 -1.53 -3.17
CA ALA A 57 4.33 -0.29 -2.43
C ALA A 57 4.68 -0.53 -0.96
N SER A 58 4.02 -1.49 -0.31
CA SER A 58 4.25 -1.81 1.11
C SER A 58 5.49 -2.68 1.37
N THR A 59 6.12 -3.25 0.34
CA THR A 59 7.24 -4.19 0.51
C THR A 59 8.51 -3.75 -0.21
N LEU A 60 8.45 -3.63 -1.54
CA LEU A 60 9.62 -3.38 -2.38
C LEU A 60 10.03 -1.91 -2.39
N PHE A 61 9.05 -1.02 -2.23
CA PHE A 61 9.26 0.41 -2.32
C PHE A 61 8.88 1.10 -1.00
N HIS A 62 8.99 0.41 0.13
CA HIS A 62 8.69 1.04 1.42
C HIS A 62 9.69 2.17 1.72
N ALA A 63 9.23 3.30 2.25
CA ALA A 63 10.10 4.43 2.60
C ALA A 63 9.97 4.74 4.08
N ASP A 64 11.02 4.40 4.82
CA ASP A 64 11.11 4.68 6.24
C ASP A 64 11.68 6.07 6.53
N PRO A 65 11.15 6.77 7.55
CA PRO A 65 11.69 8.03 8.00
C PRO A 65 13.08 7.83 8.62
N ALA A 66 13.98 8.80 8.43
CA ALA A 66 15.32 8.77 9.01
C ALA A 66 15.28 8.99 10.54
N ASP A 67 16.31 8.52 11.26
CA ASP A 67 16.41 8.63 12.72
C ASP A 67 16.33 10.07 13.25
N ASN A 68 16.69 11.05 12.43
CA ASN A 68 16.66 12.47 12.79
C ASN A 68 15.32 13.16 12.51
N THR A 69 14.28 12.40 12.12
CA THR A 69 12.96 12.95 11.80
C THR A 69 12.28 13.52 13.05
N PRO A 70 11.74 14.75 13.01
CA PRO A 70 11.04 15.35 14.15
C PRO A 70 9.90 14.46 14.67
N LYS A 71 9.72 14.39 16.00
CA LYS A 71 8.67 13.58 16.64
C LYS A 71 7.27 13.85 16.10
N ALA A 72 6.97 15.11 15.77
CA ALA A 72 5.69 15.49 15.17
C ALA A 72 5.48 14.86 13.78
N ALA A 73 6.54 14.75 12.97
CA ALA A 73 6.50 14.12 11.67
C ALA A 73 6.40 12.58 11.79
N MET A 74 7.11 11.98 12.76
CA MET A 74 6.99 10.54 13.07
C MET A 74 5.56 10.14 13.46
N ALA A 75 4.84 10.98 14.22
CA ALA A 75 3.45 10.72 14.57
C ALA A 75 2.52 10.70 13.34
N ILE A 76 2.74 11.62 12.38
CA ILE A 76 1.98 11.65 11.12
C ILE A 76 2.34 10.44 10.25
N PHE A 77 3.62 10.04 10.21
CA PHE A 77 4.08 8.85 9.50
C PHE A 77 3.45 7.57 10.06
N ALA A 78 3.44 7.40 11.38
CA ALA A 78 2.80 6.26 12.02
C ALA A 78 1.29 6.17 11.68
N ALA A 79 0.60 7.31 11.61
CA ALA A 79 -0.79 7.37 11.18
C ALA A 79 -0.94 6.97 9.71
N HIS A 80 -0.13 7.54 8.80
CA HIS A 80 -0.09 7.16 7.39
C HIS A 80 0.09 5.64 7.24
N GLU A 81 1.09 5.09 7.92
CA GLU A 81 1.48 3.69 7.83
C GLU A 81 0.40 2.74 8.35
N LYS A 82 -0.27 3.11 9.43
CA LYS A 82 -1.42 2.36 9.96
C LYS A 82 -2.53 2.23 8.92
N TYR A 83 -2.93 3.34 8.31
CA TYR A 83 -4.01 3.33 7.31
C TYR A 83 -3.56 2.72 5.97
N ALA A 84 -2.28 2.82 5.60
CA ALA A 84 -1.71 2.11 4.46
C ALA A 84 -1.81 0.59 4.65
N LYS A 85 -1.46 0.07 5.83
CA LYS A 85 -1.64 -1.36 6.18
C LYS A 85 -3.10 -1.80 6.11
N TYR A 86 -4.03 -1.00 6.65
CA TYR A 86 -5.46 -1.31 6.52
C TYR A 86 -5.92 -1.32 5.08
N THR A 87 -5.43 -0.39 4.26
CA THR A 87 -5.73 -0.34 2.82
C THR A 87 -5.24 -1.61 2.12
N LEU A 88 -4.02 -2.06 2.40
CA LEU A 88 -3.47 -3.30 1.85
C LEU A 88 -4.35 -4.50 2.20
N TRP A 89 -4.65 -4.70 3.48
CA TRP A 89 -5.49 -5.81 3.93
C TRP A 89 -6.90 -5.76 3.36
N LEU A 90 -7.56 -4.59 3.38
CA LEU A 90 -8.90 -4.42 2.84
C LEU A 90 -8.94 -4.60 1.32
N SER A 91 -7.92 -4.15 0.59
CA SER A 91 -7.83 -4.39 -0.85
C SER A 91 -7.68 -5.88 -1.17
N GLY A 92 -6.89 -6.63 -0.39
CA GLY A 92 -6.76 -8.08 -0.49
C GLY A 92 -8.07 -8.82 -0.18
N ILE A 93 -8.76 -8.44 0.91
CA ILE A 93 -10.08 -8.99 1.26
C ILE A 93 -11.11 -8.69 0.15
N THR A 94 -11.12 -7.45 -0.35
CA THR A 94 -12.03 -7.03 -1.43
C THR A 94 -11.78 -7.83 -2.70
N LEU A 95 -10.51 -8.04 -3.07
CA LEU A 95 -10.12 -8.88 -4.20
C LEU A 95 -10.58 -10.33 -3.99
N LEU A 96 -10.35 -10.90 -2.80
CA LEU A 96 -10.75 -12.27 -2.49
C LEU A 96 -12.27 -12.45 -2.60
N LEU A 97 -13.04 -11.55 -2.00
CA LEU A 97 -14.50 -11.54 -2.12
C LEU A 97 -14.92 -11.41 -3.59
N LYS A 98 -14.30 -10.49 -4.35
CA LYS A 98 -14.64 -10.35 -5.77
C LYS A 98 -14.34 -11.62 -6.57
N ALA A 99 -13.18 -12.23 -6.34
CA ALA A 99 -12.76 -13.45 -7.01
C ALA A 99 -13.73 -14.60 -6.72
N ILE A 100 -14.09 -14.83 -5.46
CA ILE A 100 -15.09 -15.82 -5.07
C ILE A 100 -16.40 -15.59 -5.83
N GLY A 101 -16.89 -14.35 -5.86
CA GLY A 101 -18.11 -14.01 -6.60
C GLY A 101 -18.05 -14.31 -8.09
N VAL A 102 -16.89 -14.06 -8.73
CA VAL A 102 -16.70 -14.32 -10.16
C VAL A 102 -16.60 -15.83 -10.45
N PHE A 103 -15.76 -16.56 -9.71
CA PHE A 103 -15.48 -17.98 -9.95
C PHE A 103 -16.60 -18.91 -9.46
N ALA A 104 -17.21 -18.64 -8.30
CA ALA A 104 -18.38 -19.37 -7.80
C ALA A 104 -19.69 -18.92 -8.47
N LYS A 105 -19.63 -17.94 -9.39
CA LYS A 105 -20.78 -17.37 -10.12
C LYS A 105 -21.86 -16.77 -9.21
N PHE A 106 -21.47 -16.22 -8.07
CA PHE A 106 -22.38 -15.50 -7.16
C PHE A 106 -22.63 -14.08 -7.66
N TYR A 107 -23.70 -13.94 -8.45
CA TYR A 107 -24.07 -12.66 -9.07
C TYR A 107 -25.26 -11.97 -8.42
N SER A 108 -25.65 -12.41 -7.21
CA SER A 108 -26.73 -11.76 -6.46
C SER A 108 -26.37 -10.32 -6.11
N ARG A 109 -27.39 -9.46 -6.05
CA ARG A 109 -27.21 -8.05 -5.70
C ARG A 109 -26.69 -7.88 -4.27
N SER A 110 -27.13 -8.73 -3.35
CA SER A 110 -26.67 -8.76 -1.95
C SER A 110 -25.19 -9.09 -1.85
N TYR A 111 -24.71 -10.08 -2.59
CA TYR A 111 -23.28 -10.42 -2.60
C TYR A 111 -22.42 -9.27 -3.14
N ASN A 112 -22.82 -8.67 -4.26
CA ASN A 112 -22.10 -7.53 -4.81
C ASN A 112 -22.14 -6.30 -3.90
N ALA A 113 -23.18 -6.14 -3.07
CA ALA A 113 -23.24 -5.11 -2.05
C ALA A 113 -22.23 -5.36 -0.92
N VAL A 114 -22.01 -6.62 -0.50
CA VAL A 114 -20.96 -6.97 0.47
C VAL A 114 -19.56 -6.63 -0.08
N VAL A 115 -19.29 -6.99 -1.34
CA VAL A 115 -18.04 -6.63 -2.02
C VAL A 115 -17.89 -5.10 -2.09
N LEU A 116 -18.98 -4.38 -2.38
CA LEU A 116 -18.98 -2.92 -2.43
C LEU A 116 -18.65 -2.31 -1.06
N VAL A 117 -19.25 -2.80 0.03
CA VAL A 117 -18.94 -2.32 1.38
C VAL A 117 -17.45 -2.49 1.70
N SER A 118 -16.87 -3.64 1.37
CA SER A 118 -15.44 -3.89 1.52
C SER A 118 -14.59 -2.90 0.69
N ALA A 119 -14.97 -2.66 -0.57
CA ALA A 119 -14.29 -1.69 -1.43
C ALA A 119 -14.40 -0.25 -0.92
N THR A 120 -15.55 0.15 -0.36
CA THR A 120 -15.76 1.46 0.27
C THR A 120 -14.83 1.63 1.47
N LEU A 121 -14.73 0.63 2.35
CA LEU A 121 -13.84 0.67 3.50
C LEU A 121 -12.37 0.81 3.05
N ALA A 122 -11.96 0.06 2.02
CA ALA A 122 -10.63 0.20 1.43
C ALA A 122 -10.38 1.63 0.92
N ALA A 123 -11.34 2.22 0.19
CA ALA A 123 -11.25 3.57 -0.34
C ALA A 123 -11.18 4.65 0.77
N ILE A 124 -11.92 4.47 1.87
CA ILE A 124 -11.87 5.37 3.03
C ILE A 124 -10.50 5.30 3.69
N CYS A 125 -10.00 4.09 4.01
CA CYS A 125 -8.67 3.93 4.61
C CYS A 125 -7.58 4.51 3.72
N LEU A 126 -7.66 4.28 2.41
CA LEU A 126 -6.76 4.84 1.41
C LEU A 126 -6.79 6.37 1.44
N SER A 127 -7.97 6.97 1.50
CA SER A 127 -8.13 8.43 1.53
C SER A 127 -7.51 9.03 2.78
N ILE A 128 -7.64 8.37 3.93
CA ILE A 128 -7.02 8.79 5.19
C ILE A 128 -5.49 8.64 5.12
N ALA A 129 -4.99 7.52 4.59
CA ALA A 129 -3.56 7.32 4.36
C ALA A 129 -3.01 8.43 3.44
N GLY A 130 -3.68 8.69 2.32
CA GLY A 130 -3.32 9.77 1.38
C GLY A 130 -3.33 11.16 2.03
N HIS A 131 -4.32 11.45 2.88
CA HIS A 131 -4.36 12.71 3.63
C HIS A 131 -3.13 12.88 4.54
N HIS A 132 -2.76 11.85 5.30
CA HIS A 132 -1.56 11.89 6.13
C HIS A 132 -0.28 11.93 5.29
N GLY A 133 -0.25 11.25 4.14
CA GLY A 133 0.86 11.32 3.17
C GLY A 133 1.07 12.75 2.66
N ALA A 134 0.01 13.45 2.29
CA ALA A 134 0.08 14.85 1.88
C ALA A 134 0.56 15.77 3.02
N ARG A 135 0.16 15.51 4.26
CA ARG A 135 0.65 16.27 5.42
C ARG A 135 2.14 16.03 5.68
N LEU A 136 2.65 14.82 5.45
CA LEU A 136 4.09 14.52 5.54
C LEU A 136 4.87 15.36 4.55
N THR A 137 4.45 15.36 3.28
CA THR A 137 5.19 16.02 2.21
C THR A 137 5.06 17.55 2.25
N HIS A 138 3.86 18.08 2.51
CA HIS A 138 3.61 19.53 2.40
C HIS A 138 3.73 20.30 3.71
N ILE A 139 3.53 19.66 4.88
CA ILE A 139 3.60 20.35 6.19
C ILE A 139 4.89 19.97 6.91
N ALA A 140 5.17 18.67 7.05
CA ALA A 140 6.35 18.19 7.77
C ALA A 140 7.64 18.24 6.94
N GLY A 141 7.53 18.43 5.62
CA GLY A 141 8.68 18.46 4.70
C GLY A 141 9.38 17.12 4.51
N VAL A 142 8.77 16.02 4.97
CA VAL A 142 9.25 14.65 4.80
C VAL A 142 8.68 14.12 3.49
N GLY A 143 9.50 13.96 2.45
CA GLY A 143 8.95 13.69 1.13
C GLY A 143 9.95 13.65 -0.04
N PRO A 144 9.47 13.80 -1.29
CA PRO A 144 10.18 13.39 -2.51
C PRO A 144 11.50 14.13 -2.80
N MET A 145 11.81 15.19 -2.05
CA MET A 145 13.11 15.87 -2.08
C MET A 145 14.17 15.20 -1.17
N GLY A 146 13.87 14.04 -0.57
CA GLY A 146 14.82 13.25 0.23
C GLY A 146 15.14 13.82 1.61
N ARG A 147 14.41 14.85 2.08
CA ARG A 147 14.59 15.38 3.44
C ARG A 147 13.92 14.43 4.44
N TYR A 148 14.69 14.02 5.46
CA TYR A 148 14.23 13.14 6.56
C TYR A 148 13.78 11.73 6.14
N LEU A 149 14.20 11.25 4.96
CA LEU A 149 14.03 9.85 4.55
C LEU A 149 15.37 9.12 4.66
N MET A 150 15.35 7.85 5.06
CA MET A 150 16.55 6.99 5.01
C MET A 150 17.07 6.93 3.57
N LYS A 151 18.38 7.11 3.36
CA LYS A 151 19.00 6.95 2.03
C LYS A 151 19.28 5.47 1.75
N GLU A 152 19.17 5.06 0.49
CA GLU A 152 19.49 3.70 0.04
C GLU A 152 20.92 3.25 0.45
N ASP A 153 21.86 4.19 0.57
CA ASP A 153 23.24 3.92 1.03
C ASP A 153 23.34 3.47 2.50
N ASP A 154 22.36 3.80 3.35
CA ASP A 154 22.35 3.45 4.77
C ASP A 154 21.69 2.09 5.02
N MET A 155 20.73 1.66 4.18
CA MET A 155 20.15 0.30 4.19
C MET A 155 21.24 -0.79 4.00
N GLY A 156 22.21 -0.55 3.10
CA GLY A 156 23.33 -1.46 2.87
C GLY A 156 24.27 -1.59 4.09
N LYS A 157 24.38 -0.54 4.90
CA LYS A 157 25.22 -0.55 6.12
C LYS A 157 24.51 -1.17 7.31
N GLU A 158 23.19 -1.06 7.40
CA GLU A 158 22.42 -1.69 8.47
C GLU A 158 22.34 -3.22 8.28
N HIS A 159 22.12 -3.69 7.05
CA HIS A 159 22.23 -5.12 6.73
C HIS A 159 23.64 -5.68 6.98
N ALA A 160 24.70 -4.90 6.69
CA ALA A 160 26.07 -5.29 6.99
C ALA A 160 26.38 -5.30 8.50
N LYS A 161 25.80 -4.37 9.28
CA LYS A 161 25.92 -4.36 10.74
C LYS A 161 25.16 -5.50 11.41
N SER A 162 23.92 -5.75 10.99
CA SER A 162 23.10 -6.87 11.48
C SER A 162 23.76 -8.21 11.15
N GLY A 163 24.26 -8.40 9.92
CA GLY A 163 25.01 -9.61 9.54
C GLY A 163 26.31 -9.79 10.34
N LYS A 164 27.03 -8.71 10.66
CA LYS A 164 28.25 -8.78 11.48
C LYS A 164 27.94 -9.06 12.96
N GLN A 165 26.84 -8.53 13.50
CA GLN A 165 26.42 -8.74 14.87
C GLN A 165 25.91 -10.18 15.09
N ASP A 166 25.15 -10.73 14.15
CA ASP A 166 24.71 -12.13 14.16
C ASP A 166 25.88 -13.11 14.04
N SER A 167 26.89 -12.77 13.22
CA SER A 167 28.09 -13.59 13.06
C SER A 167 28.98 -13.58 14.31
N LEU A 168 29.08 -12.45 15.01
CA LEU A 168 29.79 -12.35 16.29
C LEU A 168 29.06 -13.11 17.41
N MET A 169 27.72 -13.05 17.44
CA MET A 169 26.91 -13.76 18.43
C MET A 169 26.97 -15.29 18.24
N LYS A 170 27.01 -15.78 17.00
CA LYS A 170 27.24 -17.21 16.71
C LYS A 170 28.65 -17.68 17.06
N MET A 171 29.67 -16.83 16.91
CA MET A 171 31.05 -17.19 17.26
C MET A 171 31.23 -17.37 18.78
N ASP A 172 30.59 -16.51 19.60
CA ASP A 172 30.63 -16.61 21.06
C ASP A 172 29.89 -17.84 21.61
N SER A 173 28.78 -18.24 20.97
CA SER A 173 28.01 -19.42 21.40
C SER A 173 28.64 -20.76 21.04
N THR A 174 29.66 -20.79 20.17
CA THR A 174 30.33 -22.03 19.73
C THR A 174 31.64 -22.31 20.48
N MET A 175 32.10 -21.37 21.33
CA MET A 175 33.30 -21.52 22.17
C MET A 175 33.00 -21.90 23.63
N LYS A 176 31.78 -22.34 23.95
CA LYS A 176 31.42 -22.87 25.27
C LYS A 176 31.08 -24.35 25.21
#